data_AF-R7QKJ5-F1
#
_entry.id   AF-R7QKJ5-F1
#
_cell.length_a   1.000
_cell.length_b   1.000
_cell.length_c   1.000
_cell.angle_alpha   90.00
_cell.angle_beta   90.00
_cell.angle_gamma   90.00
#
_symmetry.space_group_name_H-M   'P 1'
#
loop_
_entity.id
_entity.type
_entity.pdbx_description
1 polymer ?
#
loop_
_entity_poly.entity_id
_entity_poly.type
_entity_poly.pdbx_seq_one_letter_code
_entity_poly.pdbx_strand_id
1 'polypeptide(L)'
;MFLARIISACFAFAALIYGLSLTAPTSPHVPRYPQDSHTNRPTRYPPAPVAVNISELHIAGTYVRAIDGTEFVFQKPLRPSLGTVLFLHGCAHSATDFFPSGSNCPQCIGLPEELKMTRIALEKRYTVVAVSSTDRIRKCWRTDTQTFDGPDYERVNKALREAAVRSLYSPRLPLFAVGISSGGLFATSLPMRLRVSGVNSIVSGAVSSVWNKESPLRKDYPPHVFTHMGLKDKHTAERVRKAMDILETMGTPSMELIVPPQSVTTHFLQDSVSKWDMSNAQELVLALQRGGYLDAHFHLLSDPRRSQWRNSVQHLGTKLGDHFRPDESALSEELNRAWGSHEITADHFEEALEFLETQLHR
;
A
#
# COMPACT_ATOMS: atom_id res chain seq x y z
N MET A 1 12.03 40.49 48.44
CA MET A 1 12.28 39.57 49.56
C MET A 1 11.03 38.77 49.82
N PHE A 2 11.24 37.47 50.00
CA PHE A 2 10.29 36.39 50.25
C PHE A 2 9.12 36.74 51.19
N LEU A 3 7.97 36.08 50.97
CA LEU A 3 6.66 36.16 51.65
C LEU A 3 5.70 37.28 51.22
N ALA A 4 5.05 37.12 50.06
CA ALA A 4 3.73 37.72 49.78
C ALA A 4 3.06 37.16 48.51
N ARG A 5 3.01 35.82 48.30
CA ARG A 5 2.23 35.20 47.19
C ARG A 5 1.81 33.75 47.50
N ILE A 6 1.13 33.52 48.62
CA ILE A 6 0.31 32.33 48.84
C ILE A 6 -0.90 32.83 49.63
N ILE A 7 -2.11 32.36 49.30
CA ILE A 7 -3.43 32.80 49.81
C ILE A 7 -4.13 33.83 48.90
N SER A 8 -4.54 33.39 47.70
CA SER A 8 -5.71 33.96 46.99
C SER A 8 -6.09 33.06 45.80
N ALA A 9 -6.66 31.89 46.09
CA ALA A 9 -7.39 31.09 45.09
C ALA A 9 -8.28 29.97 45.72
N CYS A 10 -8.69 30.08 46.98
CA CYS A 10 -9.51 29.04 47.65
C CYS A 10 -10.94 29.46 48.00
N PHE A 11 -11.45 30.62 47.60
CA PHE A 11 -12.84 30.99 47.90
C PHE A 11 -13.45 31.81 46.76
N ALA A 12 -13.90 31.11 45.72
CA ALA A 12 -14.85 31.64 44.74
C ALA A 12 -15.49 30.49 43.94
N PHE A 13 -16.13 29.53 44.61
CA PHE A 13 -16.99 28.56 43.94
C PHE A 13 -18.07 28.04 44.90
N ALA A 14 -18.87 28.96 45.42
CA ALA A 14 -20.14 28.63 46.06
C ALA A 14 -21.10 29.81 45.84
N ALA A 15 -22.31 29.47 45.39
CA ALA A 15 -23.45 30.35 45.16
C ALA A 15 -23.44 31.19 43.86
N LEU A 16 -23.81 30.57 42.75
CA LEU A 16 -24.93 31.05 41.92
C LEU A 16 -25.39 29.91 41.00
N ILE A 17 -26.68 29.91 40.65
CA ILE A 17 -27.40 28.92 39.81
C ILE A 17 -28.06 27.79 40.62
N TYR A 18 -29.06 28.20 41.41
CA TYR A 18 -30.31 27.44 41.53
C TYR A 18 -31.26 27.97 40.47
N GLY A 19 -31.85 27.07 39.68
CA GLY A 19 -32.92 27.38 38.75
C GLY A 19 -32.56 27.13 37.29
N LEU A 20 -32.61 25.88 36.86
CA LEU A 20 -32.98 25.53 35.49
C LEU A 20 -33.62 24.14 35.47
N SER A 21 -34.78 24.13 34.83
CA SER A 21 -35.79 23.08 34.81
C SER A 21 -35.33 21.83 34.05
N LEU A 22 -35.78 20.67 34.53
CA LEU A 22 -35.77 19.40 33.83
C LEU A 22 -36.38 19.56 32.42
N THR A 23 -35.58 19.37 31.38
CA THR A 23 -36.06 19.04 30.04
C THR A 23 -35.25 17.86 29.52
N ALA A 24 -35.96 16.85 29.02
CA ALA A 24 -35.40 15.59 28.54
C ALA A 24 -34.48 15.80 27.32
N PRO A 25 -33.46 14.95 27.11
CA PRO A 25 -32.62 15.05 25.92
C PRO A 25 -33.44 14.70 24.67
N THR A 26 -33.60 15.68 23.79
CA THR A 26 -34.14 15.50 22.44
C THR A 26 -33.17 14.65 21.62
N SER A 27 -33.72 13.62 20.97
CA SER A 27 -33.04 12.69 20.07
C SER A 27 -32.24 13.42 18.97
N PRO A 28 -31.03 12.96 18.60
CA PRO A 28 -30.29 13.55 17.50
C PRO A 28 -31.03 13.31 16.17
N HIS A 29 -31.31 14.42 15.48
CA HIS A 29 -31.88 14.45 14.15
C HIS A 29 -30.96 13.70 13.17
N VAL A 30 -31.37 12.50 12.75
CA VAL A 30 -30.75 11.78 11.63
C VAL A 30 -31.15 12.52 10.34
N PRO A 31 -30.20 12.95 9.48
CA PRO A 31 -30.54 13.47 8.17
C PRO A 31 -31.20 12.38 7.33
N ARG A 32 -32.45 12.61 6.90
CA ARG A 32 -33.11 11.77 5.89
C ARG A 32 -32.48 12.09 4.53
N TYR A 33 -31.81 11.11 3.94
CA TYR A 33 -31.49 11.14 2.52
C TYR A 33 -32.79 11.09 1.68
N PRO A 34 -32.90 11.84 0.58
CA PRO A 34 -34.04 11.77 -0.33
C PRO A 34 -34.16 10.34 -0.88
N GLN A 35 -35.35 9.76 -0.79
CA GLN A 35 -35.69 8.57 -1.56
C GLN A 35 -35.88 8.98 -3.02
N ASP A 36 -34.92 8.64 -3.87
CA ASP A 36 -35.13 8.63 -5.31
C ASP A 36 -36.06 7.46 -5.66
N SER A 37 -37.34 7.77 -5.79
CA SER A 37 -38.29 6.96 -6.53
C SER A 37 -38.00 7.17 -8.02
N HIS A 38 -37.41 6.19 -8.70
CA HIS A 38 -37.69 5.78 -10.10
C HIS A 38 -36.60 4.83 -10.59
N THR A 39 -36.90 3.52 -10.64
CA THR A 39 -36.74 2.67 -11.83
C THR A 39 -37.04 1.20 -11.47
N ASN A 40 -38.24 0.74 -11.85
CA ASN A 40 -38.56 -0.68 -11.92
C ASN A 40 -37.72 -1.32 -13.05
N ARG A 41 -36.64 -2.02 -12.69
CA ARG A 41 -35.96 -2.97 -13.58
C ARG A 41 -35.92 -4.34 -12.89
N PRO A 42 -36.34 -5.43 -13.55
CA PRO A 42 -36.32 -6.75 -12.94
C PRO A 42 -34.88 -7.16 -12.67
N THR A 43 -34.58 -7.42 -11.39
CA THR A 43 -33.32 -8.00 -10.92
C THR A 43 -33.20 -9.42 -11.48
N ARG A 44 -32.44 -9.58 -12.57
CA ARG A 44 -31.87 -10.88 -12.92
C ARG A 44 -30.80 -11.19 -11.89
N TYR A 45 -31.09 -12.12 -10.99
CA TYR A 45 -30.05 -12.77 -10.21
C TYR A 45 -29.00 -13.34 -11.18
N PRO A 46 -27.71 -13.08 -10.95
CA PRO A 46 -26.68 -13.76 -11.72
C PRO A 46 -26.83 -15.27 -11.51
N PRO A 47 -26.60 -16.10 -12.54
CA PRO A 47 -26.56 -17.54 -12.35
C PRO A 47 -25.52 -17.89 -11.29
N ALA A 48 -25.82 -18.89 -10.46
CA ALA A 48 -24.89 -19.40 -9.45
C ALA A 48 -23.50 -19.63 -10.06
N PRO A 49 -22.41 -19.30 -9.35
CA PRO A 49 -21.07 -19.43 -9.88
C PRO A 49 -20.82 -20.89 -10.25
N VAL A 50 -20.61 -21.13 -11.55
CA VAL A 50 -20.03 -22.37 -12.04
C VAL A 50 -18.66 -22.48 -11.38
N ALA A 51 -18.45 -23.52 -10.58
CA ALA A 51 -17.17 -23.80 -9.96
C ALA A 51 -16.13 -24.06 -11.06
N VAL A 52 -15.43 -23.00 -11.46
CA VAL A 52 -14.20 -23.11 -12.22
C VAL A 52 -13.17 -23.61 -11.24
N ASN A 53 -12.65 -24.81 -11.49
CA ASN A 53 -11.52 -25.35 -10.75
C ASN A 53 -10.28 -24.52 -11.14
N ILE A 54 -10.10 -23.37 -10.47
CA ILE A 54 -8.92 -22.52 -10.61
C ILE A 54 -7.78 -23.35 -10.06
N SER A 55 -6.86 -23.81 -10.92
CA SER A 55 -5.57 -24.28 -10.45
C SER A 55 -5.00 -23.19 -9.54
N GLU A 56 -4.79 -23.48 -8.25
CA GLU A 56 -4.23 -22.52 -7.30
C GLU A 56 -3.02 -21.85 -7.94
N LEU A 57 -3.11 -20.54 -8.18
CA LEU A 57 -1.99 -19.78 -8.70
C LEU A 57 -0.84 -19.90 -7.71
N HIS A 58 0.18 -20.68 -8.08
CA HIS A 58 1.34 -20.88 -7.24
C HIS A 58 2.33 -19.73 -7.43
N ILE A 59 2.48 -18.88 -6.40
CA ILE A 59 3.48 -17.81 -6.37
C ILE A 59 4.79 -18.41 -5.87
N ALA A 60 5.82 -18.40 -6.71
CA ALA A 60 7.14 -18.94 -6.37
C ALA A 60 8.25 -17.90 -6.55
N GLY A 61 8.14 -17.07 -7.60
CA GLY A 61 9.22 -16.20 -8.02
C GLY A 61 10.44 -16.97 -8.55
N THR A 62 11.28 -16.26 -9.29
CA THR A 62 12.62 -16.73 -9.64
C THR A 62 13.58 -15.59 -9.39
N TYR A 63 14.51 -15.82 -8.48
CA TYR A 63 15.52 -14.83 -8.13
C TYR A 63 16.63 -14.77 -9.16
N VAL A 64 17.04 -13.55 -9.49
CA VAL A 64 18.23 -13.31 -10.29
C VAL A 64 19.08 -12.24 -9.62
N ARG A 65 20.38 -12.54 -9.54
CA ARG A 65 21.43 -11.57 -9.26
C ARG A 65 22.35 -11.50 -10.47
N ALA A 66 22.32 -10.38 -11.17
CA ALA A 66 23.21 -10.11 -12.28
C ALA A 66 24.67 -9.93 -11.79
N ILE A 67 25.62 -9.99 -12.73
CA ILE A 67 27.06 -9.86 -12.44
C ILE A 67 27.41 -8.55 -11.74
N ASP A 68 26.70 -7.46 -12.02
CA ASP A 68 26.92 -6.15 -11.38
C ASP A 68 26.15 -5.97 -10.06
N GLY A 69 25.56 -7.04 -9.54
CA GLY A 69 24.78 -7.03 -8.31
C GLY A 69 23.35 -6.52 -8.48
N THR A 70 22.85 -6.30 -9.70
CA THR A 70 21.41 -6.04 -9.93
C THR A 70 20.60 -7.23 -9.45
N GLU A 71 19.72 -6.99 -8.50
CA GLU A 71 18.86 -8.00 -7.89
C GLU A 71 17.41 -7.76 -8.29
N PHE A 72 16.77 -8.79 -8.83
CA PHE A 72 15.35 -8.78 -9.15
C PHE A 72 14.74 -10.17 -9.01
N VAL A 73 13.42 -10.22 -8.80
CA VAL A 73 12.64 -11.45 -8.74
C VAL A 73 11.50 -11.32 -9.74
N PHE A 74 11.19 -12.39 -10.46
CA PHE A 74 10.14 -12.36 -11.47
C PHE A 74 9.28 -13.61 -11.46
N GLN A 75 8.08 -13.47 -12.03
CA GLN A 75 7.22 -14.60 -12.37
C GLN A 75 6.33 -14.27 -13.56
N LYS A 76 6.16 -15.23 -14.47
CA LYS A 76 5.18 -15.17 -15.55
C LYS A 76 3.80 -15.65 -15.05
N PRO A 77 2.71 -15.08 -15.57
CA PRO A 77 1.39 -15.66 -15.39
C PRO A 77 1.28 -17.01 -16.12
N LEU A 78 0.31 -17.84 -15.70
CA LEU A 78 0.04 -19.14 -16.33
C LEU A 78 -0.46 -19.01 -17.78
N ARG A 79 -1.09 -17.87 -18.10
CA ARG A 79 -1.62 -17.55 -19.44
C ARG A 79 -0.69 -16.58 -20.17
N PRO A 80 -0.81 -16.42 -21.50
CA PRO A 80 -0.02 -15.43 -22.22
C PRO A 80 -0.15 -14.04 -21.59
N SER A 81 1.01 -13.43 -21.35
CA SER A 81 1.14 -12.16 -20.63
C SER A 81 0.53 -11.02 -21.44
N LEU A 82 -0.21 -10.14 -20.76
CA LEU A 82 -0.77 -8.91 -21.31
C LEU A 82 0.16 -7.70 -21.15
N GLY A 83 1.26 -7.85 -20.40
CA GLY A 83 2.17 -6.76 -20.09
C GLY A 83 3.09 -7.10 -18.94
N THR A 84 3.71 -6.10 -18.35
CA THR A 84 4.58 -6.27 -17.18
C THR A 84 4.17 -5.29 -16.09
N VAL A 85 4.05 -5.77 -14.87
CA VAL A 85 4.01 -4.96 -13.66
C VAL A 85 5.42 -4.95 -13.06
N LEU A 86 6.02 -3.77 -13.03
CA LEU A 86 7.31 -3.51 -12.41
C LEU A 86 7.08 -3.02 -10.98
N PHE A 87 7.48 -3.81 -9.98
CA PHE A 87 7.39 -3.42 -8.57
C PHE A 87 8.70 -2.80 -8.06
N LEU A 88 8.56 -1.65 -7.38
CA LEU A 88 9.65 -0.85 -6.81
C LEU A 88 9.36 -0.63 -5.31
N HIS A 89 10.09 -1.36 -4.46
CA HIS A 89 9.79 -1.45 -3.02
C HIS A 89 9.92 -0.12 -2.24
N GLY A 90 9.34 -0.08 -1.04
CA GLY A 90 9.57 0.99 -0.05
C GLY A 90 10.94 0.92 0.61
N CYS A 91 11.33 1.95 1.38
CA CYS A 91 12.54 1.88 2.21
C CYS A 91 12.50 0.67 3.15
N ALA A 92 13.64 0.11 3.54
CA ALA A 92 13.75 -1.14 4.34
C ALA A 92 13.33 -2.46 3.64
N HIS A 93 12.69 -2.38 2.47
CA HIS A 93 12.20 -3.55 1.71
C HIS A 93 13.08 -3.92 0.51
N SER A 94 12.64 -4.89 -0.29
CA SER A 94 13.40 -5.47 -1.39
C SER A 94 12.51 -6.23 -2.39
N ALA A 95 13.08 -6.59 -3.54
CA ALA A 95 12.38 -7.44 -4.51
C ALA A 95 11.96 -8.81 -3.93
N THR A 96 12.68 -9.29 -2.92
CA THR A 96 12.47 -10.60 -2.28
C THR A 96 11.24 -10.64 -1.38
N ASP A 97 10.61 -9.50 -1.13
CA ASP A 97 9.42 -9.40 -0.28
C ASP A 97 8.14 -9.73 -1.09
N PHE A 98 8.19 -9.59 -2.41
CA PHE A 98 7.07 -9.84 -3.34
C PHE A 98 6.80 -11.30 -3.67
N PHE A 99 7.64 -12.21 -3.20
CA PHE A 99 7.55 -13.65 -3.48
C PHE A 99 7.88 -14.42 -2.22
N PRO A 100 7.31 -15.62 -2.00
CA PRO A 100 7.61 -16.43 -0.83
C PRO A 100 8.96 -17.13 -0.97
N SER A 101 9.56 -17.52 0.15
CA SER A 101 10.73 -18.40 0.13
C SER A 101 10.41 -19.71 -0.61
N GLY A 102 11.34 -20.16 -1.45
CA GLY A 102 11.22 -21.41 -2.19
C GLY A 102 12.52 -21.81 -2.87
N SER A 103 12.54 -22.95 -3.57
CA SER A 103 13.76 -23.47 -4.22
C SER A 103 14.38 -22.47 -5.22
N ASN A 104 13.55 -21.70 -5.92
CA ASN A 104 13.97 -20.70 -6.91
C ASN A 104 14.23 -19.30 -6.32
N CYS A 105 13.89 -19.10 -5.04
CA CYS A 105 14.20 -17.89 -4.30
C CYS A 105 14.34 -18.19 -2.80
N PRO A 106 15.43 -18.84 -2.34
CA PRO A 106 15.55 -19.21 -0.93
C PRO A 106 15.55 -18.00 0.03
N GLN A 107 16.13 -16.89 -0.43
CA GLN A 107 16.16 -15.60 0.27
C GLN A 107 14.85 -14.79 0.19
N CYS A 108 13.85 -15.24 -0.56
CA CYS A 108 12.54 -14.59 -0.56
C CYS A 108 11.86 -14.74 0.80
N ILE A 109 11.10 -13.73 1.21
CA ILE A 109 10.40 -13.70 2.50
C ILE A 109 8.89 -13.87 2.25
N GLY A 110 8.35 -13.06 1.33
CA GLY A 110 6.94 -13.06 1.00
C GLY A 110 6.12 -12.35 2.07
N LEU A 111 6.14 -11.01 2.02
CA LEU A 111 5.34 -10.18 2.90
C LEU A 111 3.87 -10.09 2.41
N PRO A 112 2.90 -9.99 3.33
CA PRO A 112 1.46 -10.04 3.01
C PRO A 112 1.00 -9.21 1.81
N GLU A 113 1.24 -7.91 1.84
CA GLU A 113 0.70 -6.97 0.85
C GLU A 113 1.40 -7.12 -0.49
N GLU A 114 2.71 -7.34 -0.49
CA GLU A 114 3.50 -7.60 -1.68
C GLU A 114 3.10 -8.92 -2.35
N LEU A 115 2.83 -9.98 -1.58
CA LEU A 115 2.30 -11.23 -2.11
C LEU A 115 0.90 -11.06 -2.72
N LYS A 116 0.01 -10.28 -2.08
CA LYS A 116 -1.31 -9.97 -2.62
C LYS A 116 -1.20 -9.21 -3.94
N MET A 117 -0.36 -8.17 -4.01
CA MET A 117 -0.12 -7.43 -5.26
C MET A 117 0.44 -8.33 -6.36
N THR A 118 1.42 -9.19 -6.04
CA THR A 118 1.96 -10.18 -6.98
C THR A 118 0.87 -11.13 -7.48
N ARG A 119 0.01 -11.63 -6.58
CA ARG A 119 -1.11 -12.50 -6.93
C ARG A 119 -2.04 -11.83 -7.93
N ILE A 120 -2.55 -10.64 -7.59
CA ILE A 120 -3.48 -9.86 -8.41
C ILE A 120 -2.88 -9.63 -9.80
N ALA A 121 -1.63 -9.19 -9.88
CA ALA A 121 -0.96 -8.96 -11.16
C ALA A 121 -0.87 -10.23 -12.03
N LEU A 122 -0.49 -11.36 -11.43
CA LEU A 122 -0.39 -12.64 -12.14
C LEU A 122 -1.77 -13.17 -12.59
N GLU A 123 -2.81 -13.00 -11.77
CA GLU A 123 -4.20 -13.39 -12.11
C GLU A 123 -4.75 -12.57 -13.28
N LYS A 124 -4.46 -11.26 -13.28
CA LYS A 124 -4.72 -10.33 -14.40
C LYS A 124 -3.78 -10.52 -15.59
N ARG A 125 -2.95 -11.57 -15.57
CA ARG A 125 -2.06 -11.99 -16.67
C ARG A 125 -0.93 -11.00 -16.95
N TYR A 126 -0.43 -10.29 -15.95
CA TYR A 126 0.81 -9.53 -16.06
C TYR A 126 2.00 -10.37 -15.63
N THR A 127 3.10 -10.25 -16.36
CA THR A 127 4.40 -10.67 -15.81
C THR A 127 4.74 -9.76 -14.66
N VAL A 128 5.17 -10.32 -13.53
CA VAL A 128 5.69 -9.54 -12.40
C VAL A 128 7.20 -9.49 -12.46
N VAL A 129 7.77 -8.29 -12.32
CA VAL A 129 9.21 -8.06 -12.14
C VAL A 129 9.39 -7.11 -10.95
N ALA A 130 9.94 -7.59 -9.84
CA ALA A 130 10.27 -6.78 -8.68
C ALA A 130 11.78 -6.52 -8.64
N VAL A 131 12.21 -5.29 -8.43
CA VAL A 131 13.64 -4.90 -8.48
C VAL A 131 14.07 -4.31 -7.14
N SER A 132 15.28 -4.64 -6.68
CA SER A 132 15.86 -4.13 -5.45
C SER A 132 16.70 -2.87 -5.71
N SER A 133 16.50 -1.80 -4.93
CA SER A 133 17.28 -0.55 -5.02
C SER A 133 18.77 -0.74 -4.70
N THR A 134 19.59 0.21 -5.14
CA THR A 134 21.06 0.23 -5.03
C THR A 134 21.58 0.43 -3.63
N ASP A 135 20.98 1.32 -2.86
CA ASP A 135 21.30 1.48 -1.44
C ASP A 135 20.78 0.26 -0.68
N ARG A 136 21.64 -0.69 -0.33
CA ARG A 136 21.27 -1.89 0.46
C ARG A 136 21.37 -1.68 1.97
N ILE A 137 21.76 -0.48 2.42
CA ILE A 137 21.79 -0.12 3.86
C ILE A 137 20.43 0.42 4.27
N ARG A 138 19.96 1.47 3.60
CA ARG A 138 18.62 2.02 3.85
C ARG A 138 17.54 1.30 3.05
N LYS A 139 17.95 0.57 1.99
CA LYS A 139 17.03 -0.09 1.06
C LYS A 139 16.02 0.90 0.46
N CYS A 140 16.47 2.12 0.18
CA CYS A 140 15.65 3.17 -0.42
C CYS A 140 16.09 3.41 -1.86
N TRP A 141 15.18 3.96 -2.67
CA TRP A 141 15.48 4.40 -4.02
C TRP A 141 16.06 5.82 -4.03
N ARG A 142 17.09 6.02 -4.84
CA ARG A 142 17.65 7.33 -5.15
C ARG A 142 16.99 7.88 -6.41
N THR A 143 16.17 8.91 -6.22
CA THR A 143 15.53 9.63 -7.33
C THR A 143 16.26 10.94 -7.58
N ASP A 144 17.07 10.99 -8.64
CA ASP A 144 17.59 12.26 -9.14
C ASP A 144 16.48 12.99 -9.91
N THR A 145 16.12 14.17 -9.45
CA THR A 145 14.97 14.95 -9.95
C THR A 145 15.36 15.98 -11.01
N GLN A 146 16.65 16.07 -11.37
CA GLN A 146 17.19 16.98 -12.37
C GLN A 146 17.60 16.23 -13.63
N THR A 147 18.41 15.18 -13.46
CA THR A 147 18.95 14.40 -14.59
C THR A 147 18.09 13.18 -14.92
N PHE A 148 17.25 12.78 -13.97
CA PHE A 148 16.53 11.50 -13.99
C PHE A 148 17.47 10.34 -14.28
N ASP A 149 18.72 10.39 -13.81
CA ASP A 149 19.76 9.39 -14.05
C ASP A 149 20.35 8.89 -12.72
N GLY A 150 21.18 7.86 -12.81
CA GLY A 150 21.91 7.31 -11.69
C GLY A 150 21.76 5.80 -11.54
N PRO A 151 22.34 5.24 -10.47
CA PRO A 151 22.53 3.81 -10.34
C PRO A 151 21.21 3.03 -10.27
N ASP A 152 20.14 3.61 -9.70
CA ASP A 152 18.84 2.95 -9.63
C ASP A 152 18.12 2.90 -10.99
N TYR A 153 18.27 3.93 -11.83
CA TYR A 153 17.74 3.90 -13.20
C TYR A 153 18.46 2.85 -14.04
N GLU A 154 19.80 2.79 -13.95
CA GLU A 154 20.58 1.76 -14.65
C GLU A 154 20.24 0.35 -14.16
N ARG A 155 19.96 0.21 -12.86
CA ARG A 155 19.53 -1.07 -12.29
C ARG A 155 18.19 -1.52 -12.85
N VAL A 156 17.17 -0.65 -12.90
CA VAL A 156 15.87 -1.00 -13.52
C VAL A 156 16.03 -1.31 -15.00
N ASN A 157 16.79 -0.49 -15.74
CA ASN A 157 17.06 -0.74 -17.15
C ASN A 157 17.69 -2.12 -17.38
N LYS A 158 18.65 -2.51 -16.54
CA LYS A 158 19.26 -3.83 -16.63
C LYS A 158 18.31 -4.96 -16.27
N ALA A 159 17.55 -4.83 -15.18
CA ALA A 159 16.55 -5.82 -14.79
C ALA A 159 15.54 -6.06 -15.93
N LEU A 160 15.05 -4.99 -16.57
CA LEU A 160 14.15 -5.10 -17.72
C LEU A 160 14.83 -5.69 -18.97
N ARG A 161 16.11 -5.36 -19.24
CA ARG A 161 16.89 -5.98 -20.33
C ARG A 161 17.07 -7.48 -20.10
N GLU A 162 17.44 -7.89 -18.89
CA GLU A 162 17.57 -9.32 -18.54
C GLU A 162 16.21 -10.02 -18.58
N ALA A 163 15.15 -9.34 -18.13
CA ALA A 163 13.79 -9.84 -18.26
C ALA A 163 13.39 -10.03 -19.74
N ALA A 164 13.77 -9.12 -20.63
CA ALA A 164 13.52 -9.27 -22.07
C ALA A 164 14.26 -10.47 -22.67
N VAL A 165 15.54 -10.67 -22.33
CA VAL A 165 16.33 -11.84 -22.77
C VAL A 165 15.68 -13.16 -22.35
N ARG A 166 15.03 -13.18 -21.17
CA ARG A 166 14.29 -14.33 -20.64
C ARG A 166 12.84 -14.42 -21.18
N SER A 167 12.48 -13.58 -22.15
CA SER A 167 11.12 -13.44 -22.70
C SER A 167 10.05 -13.15 -21.63
N LEU A 168 10.42 -12.46 -20.54
CA LEU A 168 9.55 -12.08 -19.43
C LEU A 168 8.94 -10.69 -19.66
N TYR A 169 9.71 -9.80 -20.25
CA TYR A 169 9.32 -8.44 -20.59
C TYR A 169 9.36 -8.25 -22.12
N SER A 170 8.43 -7.45 -22.64
CA SER A 170 8.42 -7.03 -24.04
C SER A 170 8.14 -5.53 -24.11
N PRO A 171 8.98 -4.73 -24.78
CA PRO A 171 8.73 -3.29 -24.93
C PRO A 171 7.53 -2.97 -25.83
N ARG A 172 6.93 -3.98 -26.48
CA ARG A 172 5.69 -3.84 -27.28
C ARG A 172 4.43 -4.02 -26.45
N LEU A 173 4.53 -4.58 -25.26
CA LEU A 173 3.41 -4.76 -24.34
C LEU A 173 3.42 -3.66 -23.28
N PRO A 174 2.28 -3.36 -22.65
CA PRO A 174 2.18 -2.43 -21.54
C PRO A 174 3.19 -2.70 -20.42
N LEU A 175 3.80 -1.63 -19.90
CA LEU A 175 4.62 -1.65 -18.69
C LEU A 175 3.97 -0.74 -17.65
N PHE A 176 3.47 -1.30 -16.55
CA PHE A 176 2.98 -0.54 -15.42
C PHE A 176 4.04 -0.48 -14.32
N ALA A 177 4.43 0.73 -13.93
CA ALA A 177 5.38 0.96 -12.86
C ALA A 177 4.62 1.17 -11.55
N VAL A 178 4.78 0.25 -10.60
CA VAL A 178 4.14 0.31 -9.28
C VAL A 178 5.25 0.53 -8.26
N GLY A 179 5.22 1.65 -7.56
CA GLY A 179 6.23 1.99 -6.59
C GLY A 179 5.64 2.33 -5.24
N ILE A 180 6.33 1.95 -4.16
CA ILE A 180 5.90 2.19 -2.79
C ILE A 180 6.83 3.17 -2.08
N SER A 181 6.29 4.20 -1.43
CA SER A 181 7.05 5.25 -0.71
C SER A 181 8.21 5.82 -1.56
N SER A 182 9.48 5.57 -1.22
CA SER A 182 10.63 6.00 -2.04
C SER A 182 10.63 5.39 -3.45
N GLY A 183 10.18 4.14 -3.60
CA GLY A 183 9.95 3.50 -4.90
C GLY A 183 8.79 4.13 -5.64
N GLY A 184 7.78 4.64 -4.94
CA GLY A 184 6.66 5.39 -5.51
C GLY A 184 7.11 6.71 -6.11
N LEU A 185 8.01 7.42 -5.42
CA LEU A 185 8.64 8.64 -5.92
C LEU A 185 9.48 8.32 -7.16
N PHE A 186 10.29 7.26 -7.10
CA PHE A 186 11.13 6.82 -8.21
C PHE A 186 10.30 6.36 -9.42
N ALA A 187 9.17 5.67 -9.20
CA ALA A 187 8.25 5.28 -10.27
C ALA A 187 7.75 6.49 -11.07
N THR A 188 7.52 7.63 -10.41
CA THR A 188 7.05 8.85 -11.07
C THR A 188 8.06 9.44 -12.06
N SER A 189 9.35 9.15 -11.92
CA SER A 189 10.38 9.65 -12.84
C SER A 189 10.72 8.68 -13.97
N LEU A 190 10.38 7.40 -13.84
CA LEU A 190 10.66 6.39 -14.87
C LEU A 190 10.10 6.73 -16.27
N PRO A 191 8.91 7.36 -16.42
CA PRO A 191 8.41 7.76 -17.73
C PRO A 191 9.33 8.74 -18.48
N MET A 192 10.27 9.40 -17.80
CA MET A 192 11.25 10.29 -18.43
C MET A 192 12.38 9.53 -19.13
N ARG A 193 12.53 8.22 -18.88
CA ARG A 193 13.55 7.37 -19.49
C ARG A 193 12.99 6.15 -20.23
N LEU A 194 11.82 5.68 -19.81
CA LEU A 194 11.25 4.43 -20.26
C LEU A 194 9.82 4.64 -20.77
N ARG A 195 9.44 3.83 -21.75
CA ARG A 195 8.04 3.74 -22.18
C ARG A 195 7.24 3.00 -21.10
N VAL A 196 6.69 3.77 -20.17
CA VAL A 196 5.79 3.32 -19.12
C VAL A 196 4.36 3.64 -19.57
N SER A 197 3.47 2.66 -19.46
CA SER A 197 2.07 2.78 -19.88
C SER A 197 1.15 3.30 -18.77
N GLY A 198 1.62 3.28 -17.53
CA GLY A 198 0.87 3.70 -16.35
C GLY A 198 1.72 3.64 -15.10
N VAL A 199 1.46 4.54 -14.14
CA VAL A 199 2.17 4.61 -12.86
C VAL A 199 1.17 4.43 -11.73
N ASN A 200 1.51 3.61 -10.73
CA ASN A 200 0.82 3.57 -9.44
C ASN A 200 1.81 3.89 -8.32
N SER A 201 1.59 5.01 -7.63
CA SER A 201 2.39 5.44 -6.48
C SER A 201 1.63 5.13 -5.20
N ILE A 202 2.13 4.16 -4.43
CA ILE A 202 1.55 3.72 -3.16
C ILE A 202 2.27 4.41 -2.00
N VAL A 203 1.52 5.03 -1.09
CA VAL A 203 1.99 5.85 0.05
C VAL A 203 3.13 6.79 -0.32
N SER A 204 3.01 7.41 -1.48
CA SER A 204 3.99 8.36 -1.99
C SER A 204 3.30 9.50 -2.71
N GLY A 205 3.93 10.66 -2.67
CA GLY A 205 3.62 11.74 -3.60
C GLY A 205 4.29 11.50 -4.96
N ALA A 206 4.59 12.58 -5.66
CA ALA A 206 5.32 12.53 -6.92
C ALA A 206 6.54 13.46 -6.94
N VAL A 207 7.45 13.20 -7.88
CA VAL A 207 8.53 14.13 -8.22
C VAL A 207 7.94 15.28 -9.03
N SER A 208 7.34 16.29 -8.39
CA SER A 208 6.65 17.36 -9.11
C SER A 208 7.53 18.11 -10.13
N SER A 209 8.87 18.04 -10.00
CA SER A 209 9.79 18.60 -11.00
C SER A 209 9.79 17.86 -12.34
N VAL A 210 9.33 16.60 -12.42
CA VAL A 210 9.15 15.90 -13.72
C VAL A 210 8.13 16.61 -14.62
N TRP A 211 7.24 17.40 -14.02
CA TRP A 211 6.13 18.08 -14.67
C TRP A 211 6.29 19.59 -14.73
N ASN A 212 7.52 20.09 -14.59
CA ASN A 212 7.80 21.50 -14.75
C ASN A 212 7.35 21.96 -16.16
N LYS A 213 6.94 23.23 -16.28
CA LYS A 213 6.37 23.78 -17.54
C LYS A 213 7.38 23.76 -18.71
N GLU A 214 8.66 23.63 -18.41
CA GLU A 214 9.75 23.63 -19.39
C GLU A 214 10.08 22.22 -19.90
N SER A 215 9.53 21.16 -19.29
CA SER A 215 9.79 19.77 -19.70
C SER A 215 9.00 19.43 -20.96
N PRO A 216 9.67 19.12 -22.09
CA PRO A 216 8.99 18.71 -23.33
C PRO A 216 8.29 17.34 -23.21
N LEU A 217 8.62 16.55 -22.18
CA LEU A 217 8.02 15.24 -21.89
C LEU A 217 6.66 15.33 -21.18
N ARG A 218 6.18 16.55 -20.90
CA ARG A 218 4.92 16.82 -20.21
C ARG A 218 3.68 16.32 -20.97
N LYS A 219 3.68 16.34 -22.31
CA LYS A 219 2.48 16.06 -23.10
C LYS A 219 2.10 14.57 -23.16
N ASP A 220 3.07 13.68 -22.97
CA ASP A 220 2.89 12.24 -23.13
C ASP A 220 3.12 11.47 -21.81
N TYR A 221 3.01 12.16 -20.66
CA TYR A 221 3.15 11.50 -19.37
C TYR A 221 1.99 10.50 -19.16
N PRO A 222 2.27 9.26 -18.74
CA PRO A 222 1.26 8.22 -18.68
C PRO A 222 0.24 8.48 -17.55
N PRO A 223 -0.94 7.83 -17.63
CA PRO A 223 -1.91 7.84 -16.55
C PRO A 223 -1.31 7.44 -15.20
N HIS A 224 -1.80 8.05 -14.13
CA HIS A 224 -1.20 7.92 -12.79
C HIS A 224 -2.25 7.69 -11.69
N VAL A 225 -2.11 6.60 -10.94
CA VAL A 225 -2.87 6.33 -9.73
C VAL A 225 -2.06 6.66 -8.48
N PHE A 226 -2.67 7.33 -7.51
CA PHE A 226 -2.13 7.50 -6.17
C PHE A 226 -2.96 6.70 -5.18
N THR A 227 -2.33 5.75 -4.49
CA THR A 227 -2.96 5.00 -3.39
C THR A 227 -2.30 5.40 -2.08
N HIS A 228 -3.03 5.95 -1.12
CA HIS A 228 -2.40 6.40 0.14
C HIS A 228 -3.34 6.41 1.34
N MET A 229 -2.76 6.50 2.54
CA MET A 229 -3.48 6.45 3.81
C MET A 229 -3.78 7.85 4.34
N GLY A 230 -4.48 8.66 3.53
CA GLY A 230 -4.59 10.11 3.72
C GLY A 230 -5.27 10.58 5.01
N LEU A 231 -6.02 9.71 5.69
CA LEU A 231 -6.70 10.05 6.95
C LEU A 231 -5.72 10.28 8.12
N LYS A 232 -4.60 9.55 8.16
CA LYS A 232 -3.55 9.75 9.18
C LYS A 232 -2.22 10.24 8.60
N ASP A 233 -1.91 9.93 7.33
CA ASP A 233 -0.73 10.44 6.64
C ASP A 233 -1.05 11.72 5.84
N LYS A 234 -1.26 12.81 6.59
CA LYS A 234 -1.60 14.13 6.02
C LYS A 234 -0.49 14.70 5.14
N HIS A 235 0.77 14.34 5.42
CA HIS A 235 1.91 14.82 4.67
C HIS A 235 1.95 14.23 3.27
N THR A 236 1.74 12.92 3.14
CA THR A 236 1.62 12.27 1.83
C THR A 236 0.36 12.73 1.11
N ALA A 237 -0.78 12.85 1.80
CA ALA A 237 -2.02 13.35 1.20
C ALA A 237 -1.85 14.73 0.56
N GLU A 238 -1.19 15.68 1.25
CA GLU A 238 -0.94 17.00 0.69
C GLU A 238 0.00 16.97 -0.53
N ARG A 239 0.94 16.03 -0.58
CA ARG A 239 1.81 15.83 -1.74
C ARG A 239 1.06 15.22 -2.92
N VAL A 240 0.18 14.25 -2.67
CA VAL A 240 -0.69 13.64 -3.69
C VAL A 240 -1.61 14.70 -4.28
N ARG A 241 -2.28 15.49 -3.44
CA ARG A 241 -3.15 16.59 -3.87
C ARG A 241 -2.42 17.55 -4.82
N LYS A 242 -1.22 18.01 -4.46
CA LYS A 242 -0.40 18.87 -5.34
C LYS A 242 0.00 18.17 -6.64
N ALA A 243 0.29 16.88 -6.60
CA ALA A 243 0.64 16.11 -7.79
C ALA A 243 -0.55 16.01 -8.75
N MET A 244 -1.74 15.73 -8.22
CA MET A 244 -2.98 15.67 -8.99
C MET A 244 -3.35 17.01 -9.61
N ASP A 245 -3.23 18.12 -8.87
CA ASP A 245 -3.44 19.48 -9.41
C ASP A 245 -2.55 19.69 -10.66
N ILE A 246 -1.30 19.22 -10.62
CA ILE A 246 -0.36 19.35 -11.75
C ILE A 246 -0.79 18.46 -12.92
N LEU A 247 -1.10 17.19 -12.69
CA LEU A 247 -1.53 16.24 -13.72
C LEU A 247 -2.83 16.68 -14.40
N GLU A 248 -3.77 17.25 -13.66
CA GLU A 248 -4.98 17.85 -14.20
C GLU A 248 -4.64 19.00 -15.16
N THR A 249 -3.72 19.90 -14.78
CA THR A 249 -3.27 20.98 -15.68
C THR A 249 -2.53 20.47 -16.93
N MET A 250 -2.04 19.23 -16.89
CA MET A 250 -1.40 18.56 -18.02
C MET A 250 -2.40 17.84 -18.93
N GLY A 251 -3.64 17.64 -18.48
CA GLY A 251 -4.60 16.76 -19.14
C GLY A 251 -4.25 15.28 -19.01
N THR A 252 -3.39 14.92 -18.05
CA THR A 252 -3.03 13.52 -17.79
C THR A 252 -4.09 12.88 -16.91
N PRO A 253 -4.68 11.74 -17.32
CA PRO A 253 -5.63 11.01 -16.49
C PRO A 253 -4.98 10.59 -15.16
N SER A 254 -5.64 10.90 -14.04
CA SER A 254 -5.18 10.47 -12.72
C SER A 254 -6.33 10.03 -11.83
N MET A 255 -6.03 9.23 -10.80
CA MET A 255 -6.98 8.68 -9.83
C MET A 255 -6.38 8.70 -8.42
N GLU A 256 -7.20 9.07 -7.43
CA GLU A 256 -6.85 9.02 -6.00
C GLU A 256 -7.62 7.89 -5.31
N LEU A 257 -6.92 7.05 -4.56
CA LEU A 257 -7.48 5.93 -3.80
C LEU A 257 -7.01 6.07 -2.35
N ILE A 258 -7.95 6.32 -1.44
CA ILE A 258 -7.67 6.59 -0.03
C ILE A 258 -7.97 5.35 0.80
N VAL A 259 -6.93 4.80 1.44
CA VAL A 259 -7.04 3.63 2.33
C VAL A 259 -7.32 4.10 3.76
N PRO A 260 -8.47 3.75 4.36
CA PRO A 260 -8.76 4.08 5.74
C PRO A 260 -8.03 3.14 6.72
N PRO A 261 -7.86 3.55 7.99
CA PRO A 261 -7.51 2.61 9.05
C PRO A 261 -8.51 1.46 9.13
N GLN A 262 -8.04 0.28 9.49
CA GLN A 262 -8.83 -0.96 9.52
C GLN A 262 -8.86 -1.57 10.91
N SER A 263 -9.92 -2.31 11.19
CA SER A 263 -10.06 -3.07 12.43
C SER A 263 -9.22 -4.36 12.35
N VAL A 264 -8.41 -4.61 13.37
CA VAL A 264 -7.58 -5.82 13.51
C VAL A 264 -8.45 -6.99 14.00
N THR A 265 -9.28 -7.50 13.09
CA THR A 265 -10.16 -8.65 13.35
C THR A 265 -9.46 -9.98 13.03
N THR A 266 -10.07 -11.09 13.45
CA THR A 266 -9.58 -12.43 13.07
C THR A 266 -9.59 -12.63 11.56
N HIS A 267 -10.63 -12.16 10.87
CA HIS A 267 -10.74 -12.25 9.41
C HIS A 267 -9.67 -11.40 8.73
N PHE A 268 -9.43 -10.18 9.22
CA PHE A 268 -8.36 -9.31 8.72
C PHE A 268 -7.00 -10.03 8.76
N LEU A 269 -6.63 -10.61 9.91
CA LEU A 269 -5.34 -11.30 10.03
C LEU A 269 -5.28 -12.60 9.21
N GLN A 270 -6.39 -13.31 9.03
CA GLN A 270 -6.44 -14.52 8.20
C GLN A 270 -6.25 -14.20 6.71
N ASP A 271 -6.96 -13.18 6.22
CA ASP A 271 -6.86 -12.74 4.82
C ASP A 271 -5.46 -12.23 4.49
N SER A 272 -4.85 -11.53 5.44
CA SER A 272 -3.55 -10.93 5.25
C SER A 272 -2.39 -11.88 5.42
N VAL A 273 -2.47 -12.78 6.39
CA VAL A 273 -1.39 -13.72 6.66
C VAL A 273 -1.88 -15.12 6.36
N SER A 274 -1.88 -15.47 5.06
CA SER A 274 -2.42 -16.73 4.53
C SER A 274 -1.81 -18.02 5.12
N LYS A 275 -0.81 -17.90 6.00
CA LYS A 275 -0.17 -19.02 6.72
C LYS A 275 -0.81 -19.30 8.07
N TRP A 276 -1.70 -18.45 8.58
CA TRP A 276 -2.32 -18.64 9.88
C TRP A 276 -3.74 -19.15 9.75
N ASP A 277 -4.06 -20.21 10.49
CA ASP A 277 -5.43 -20.67 10.64
C ASP A 277 -6.26 -19.69 11.50
N MET A 278 -7.58 -19.90 11.50
CA MET A 278 -8.53 -19.09 12.27
C MET A 278 -8.22 -19.07 13.77
N SER A 279 -7.75 -20.17 14.34
CA SER A 279 -7.46 -20.27 15.77
C SER A 279 -6.28 -19.39 16.14
N ASN A 280 -5.24 -19.38 15.31
CA ASN A 280 -4.05 -18.57 15.47
C ASN A 280 -4.33 -17.08 15.35
N ALA A 281 -5.10 -16.69 14.32
CA ALA A 281 -5.54 -15.30 14.15
C ALA A 281 -6.42 -14.84 15.33
N GLN A 282 -7.31 -15.69 15.84
CA GLN A 282 -8.15 -15.37 17.00
C GLN A 282 -7.32 -15.18 18.27
N GLU A 283 -6.33 -16.05 18.51
CA GLU A 283 -5.44 -15.95 19.67
C GLU A 283 -4.63 -14.64 19.65
N LEU A 284 -4.14 -14.22 18.48
CA LEU A 284 -3.46 -12.94 18.29
C LEU A 284 -4.34 -11.74 18.63
N VAL A 285 -5.55 -11.68 18.09
CA VAL A 285 -6.50 -10.59 18.36
C VAL A 285 -6.81 -10.50 19.85
N LEU A 286 -7.06 -11.64 20.50
CA LEU A 286 -7.30 -11.70 21.94
C LEU A 286 -6.09 -11.24 22.75
N ALA A 287 -4.88 -11.61 22.36
CA ALA A 287 -3.65 -11.17 23.01
C ALA A 287 -3.45 -9.65 22.90
N LEU A 288 -3.69 -9.07 21.71
CA LEU A 288 -3.63 -7.62 21.48
C LEU A 288 -4.70 -6.87 22.28
N GLN A 289 -5.93 -7.40 22.34
CA GLN A 289 -7.03 -6.82 23.10
C GLN A 289 -6.77 -6.86 24.62
N ARG A 290 -6.32 -8.01 25.16
CA ARG A 290 -5.93 -8.15 26.58
C ARG A 290 -4.75 -7.26 26.94
N GLY A 291 -3.84 -7.04 25.98
CA GLY A 291 -2.73 -6.09 26.10
C GLY A 291 -3.14 -4.62 26.07
N GLY A 292 -4.41 -4.31 25.80
CA GLY A 292 -4.92 -2.94 25.73
C GLY A 292 -4.46 -2.18 24.47
N TYR A 293 -4.15 -2.90 23.38
CA TYR A 293 -3.72 -2.29 22.11
C TYR A 293 -4.87 -2.04 21.12
N LEU A 294 -6.02 -2.65 21.37
CA LEU A 294 -7.22 -2.53 20.54
C LEU A 294 -8.36 -1.87 21.32
N ASP A 295 -9.15 -1.04 20.63
CA ASP A 295 -10.39 -0.48 21.17
C ASP A 295 -11.57 -1.47 21.09
N ALA A 296 -12.77 -1.02 21.49
CA ALA A 296 -13.99 -1.84 21.45
C ALA A 296 -14.44 -2.24 20.03
N HIS A 297 -13.90 -1.58 19.01
CA HIS A 297 -14.13 -1.84 17.59
C HIS A 297 -12.92 -2.49 16.92
N PHE A 298 -11.96 -3.00 17.70
CA PHE A 298 -10.73 -3.62 17.23
C PHE A 298 -9.78 -2.71 16.44
N HIS A 299 -9.91 -1.38 16.54
CA HIS A 299 -8.91 -0.47 15.99
C HIS A 299 -7.72 -0.35 16.92
N LEU A 300 -6.54 -0.16 16.34
CA LEU A 300 -5.32 0.13 17.08
C LEU A 300 -5.45 1.46 17.82
N LEU A 301 -5.18 1.44 19.12
CA LEU A 301 -5.22 2.62 19.99
C LEU A 301 -3.98 3.53 19.84
N SER A 302 -2.89 3.00 19.29
CA SER A 302 -1.62 3.70 19.12
C SER A 302 -0.84 3.16 17.92
N ASP A 303 0.10 3.96 17.42
CA ASP A 303 0.98 3.57 16.32
C ASP A 303 1.77 2.29 16.69
N PRO A 304 1.59 1.18 15.95
CA PRO A 304 2.26 -0.10 16.22
C PRO A 304 3.78 -0.05 16.07
N ARG A 305 4.34 0.95 15.38
CA ARG A 305 5.79 1.18 15.32
C ARG A 305 6.35 1.81 16.59
N ARG A 306 5.48 2.41 17.43
CA ARG A 306 5.86 3.14 18.65
C ARG A 306 5.33 2.50 19.94
N SER A 307 4.48 1.49 19.83
CA SER A 307 3.88 0.80 20.97
C SER A 307 4.60 -0.51 21.30
N GLN A 308 4.24 -1.08 22.45
CA GLN A 308 4.87 -2.28 23.01
C GLN A 308 4.05 -3.56 22.77
N TRP A 309 3.20 -3.58 21.73
CA TRP A 309 2.28 -4.69 21.43
C TRP A 309 2.97 -6.05 21.31
N ARG A 310 4.25 -6.06 20.92
CA ARG A 310 5.09 -7.26 20.83
C ARG A 310 5.15 -8.02 22.16
N ASN A 311 5.13 -7.32 23.30
CA ASN A 311 5.14 -7.95 24.61
C ASN A 311 3.91 -8.83 24.85
N SER A 312 2.77 -8.50 24.22
CA SER A 312 1.53 -9.26 24.34
C SER A 312 1.49 -10.50 23.46
N VAL A 313 2.26 -10.56 22.37
CA VAL A 313 2.19 -11.66 21.41
C VAL A 313 3.48 -12.47 21.28
N GLN A 314 4.59 -12.06 21.90
CA GLN A 314 5.91 -12.70 21.75
C GLN A 314 5.88 -14.23 21.98
N HIS A 315 5.03 -14.70 22.89
CA HIS A 315 4.86 -16.12 23.22
C HIS A 315 4.27 -16.94 22.07
N LEU A 316 3.65 -16.30 21.08
CA LEU A 316 3.06 -16.92 19.90
C LEU A 316 4.04 -17.01 18.73
N GLY A 317 5.19 -16.34 18.78
CA GLY A 317 6.08 -16.21 17.61
C GLY A 317 6.54 -17.55 17.02
N THR A 318 6.98 -18.48 17.87
CA THR A 318 7.38 -19.85 17.44
C THR A 318 6.21 -20.61 16.83
N LYS A 319 5.01 -20.49 17.41
CA LYS A 319 3.80 -21.15 16.92
C LYS A 319 3.40 -20.63 15.53
N LEU A 320 3.56 -19.33 15.31
CA LEU A 320 3.12 -18.63 14.11
C LEU A 320 4.18 -18.59 13.00
N GLY A 321 5.42 -18.99 13.31
CA GLY A 321 6.55 -18.82 12.40
C GLY A 321 6.86 -17.35 12.10
N ASP A 322 6.58 -16.45 13.04
CA ASP A 322 6.79 -15.01 12.91
C ASP A 322 7.63 -14.51 14.11
N HIS A 323 8.74 -13.84 13.83
CA HIS A 323 9.66 -13.31 14.85
C HIS A 323 9.33 -11.86 15.26
N PHE A 324 8.25 -11.28 14.72
CA PHE A 324 7.75 -9.93 15.04
C PHE A 324 8.76 -8.80 14.84
N ARG A 325 9.76 -9.00 13.97
CA ARG A 325 10.76 -7.97 13.68
C ARG A 325 10.17 -6.97 12.68
N PRO A 326 10.36 -5.66 12.88
CA PRO A 326 9.98 -4.67 11.88
C PRO A 326 10.54 -5.02 10.50
N ASP A 327 9.77 -4.73 9.44
CA ASP A 327 10.16 -4.85 8.03
C ASP A 327 10.40 -6.30 7.54
N GLU A 328 10.19 -7.30 8.40
CA GLU A 328 10.37 -8.73 8.11
C GLU A 328 9.19 -9.59 8.62
N SER A 329 8.32 -9.03 9.46
CA SER A 329 7.22 -9.74 10.13
C SER A 329 5.88 -9.44 9.47
N ALA A 330 5.19 -10.50 9.04
CA ALA A 330 3.84 -10.39 8.51
C ALA A 330 2.88 -9.69 9.50
N LEU A 331 2.96 -10.00 10.80
CA LEU A 331 2.13 -9.30 11.79
C LEU A 331 2.47 -7.82 11.90
N SER A 332 3.76 -7.47 11.90
CA SER A 332 4.19 -6.08 12.07
C SER A 332 3.69 -5.22 10.92
N GLU A 333 3.85 -5.72 9.68
CA GLU A 333 3.38 -5.03 8.47
C GLU A 333 1.85 -4.86 8.49
N GLU A 334 1.11 -5.91 8.84
CA GLU A 334 -0.36 -5.83 8.86
C GLU A 334 -0.91 -4.93 9.96
N LEU A 335 -0.27 -4.87 11.13
CA LEU A 335 -0.66 -3.90 12.15
C LEU A 335 -0.36 -2.47 11.68
N ASN A 336 0.79 -2.22 11.06
CA ASN A 336 1.11 -0.91 10.50
C ASN A 336 0.12 -0.48 9.41
N ARG A 337 -0.28 -1.44 8.55
CA ARG A 337 -1.29 -1.22 7.51
C ARG A 337 -2.65 -0.93 8.12
N ALA A 338 -3.09 -1.71 9.10
CA ALA A 338 -4.35 -1.49 9.82
C ALA A 338 -4.36 -0.15 10.56
N TRP A 339 -3.22 0.31 11.08
CA TRP A 339 -3.09 1.64 11.66
C TRP A 339 -3.40 2.73 10.64
N GLY A 340 -3.13 2.51 9.36
CA GLY A 340 -3.49 3.41 8.27
C GLY A 340 -2.59 4.64 8.21
N SER A 341 -1.27 4.47 8.41
CA SER A 341 -0.30 5.57 8.27
C SER A 341 1.00 5.09 7.62
N HIS A 342 1.25 5.57 6.40
CA HIS A 342 2.48 5.37 5.63
C HIS A 342 2.98 3.90 5.65
N GLU A 343 2.15 2.98 5.15
CA GLU A 343 2.51 1.57 5.02
C GLU A 343 2.16 1.02 3.63
N ILE A 344 2.92 0.02 3.19
CA ILE A 344 2.64 -0.76 1.97
C ILE A 344 1.23 -1.34 2.06
N THR A 345 0.50 -1.34 0.93
CA THR A 345 -0.84 -1.92 0.89
C THR A 345 -1.21 -2.42 -0.51
N ALA A 346 -1.94 -3.52 -0.55
CA ALA A 346 -2.59 -4.06 -1.73
C ALA A 346 -4.05 -3.56 -1.87
N ASP A 347 -4.56 -2.77 -0.92
CA ASP A 347 -5.89 -2.16 -1.02
C ASP A 347 -5.99 -1.33 -2.29
N HIS A 348 -7.09 -1.51 -3.01
CA HIS A 348 -7.34 -0.91 -4.31
C HIS A 348 -6.30 -1.20 -5.40
N PHE A 349 -5.39 -2.16 -5.20
CA PHE A 349 -4.38 -2.45 -6.21
C PHE A 349 -4.99 -2.97 -7.52
N GLU A 350 -6.02 -3.82 -7.42
CA GLU A 350 -6.77 -4.27 -8.60
C GLU A 350 -7.49 -3.10 -9.29
N GLU A 351 -8.19 -2.25 -8.54
CA GLU A 351 -8.86 -1.05 -9.05
C GLU A 351 -7.88 -0.10 -9.76
N ALA A 352 -6.68 0.07 -9.20
CA ALA A 352 -5.62 0.85 -9.80
C ALA A 352 -5.16 0.26 -11.14
N LEU A 353 -4.96 -1.06 -11.23
CA LEU A 353 -4.61 -1.72 -12.49
C LEU A 353 -5.73 -1.58 -13.53
N GLU A 354 -6.98 -1.76 -13.13
CA GLU A 354 -8.15 -1.61 -14.01
C GLU A 354 -8.24 -0.19 -14.57
N PHE A 355 -8.04 0.83 -13.74
CA PHE A 355 -7.98 2.20 -14.22
C PHE A 355 -6.89 2.36 -15.27
N LEU A 356 -5.66 1.91 -15.01
CA LEU A 356 -4.55 2.04 -15.96
C LEU A 356 -4.82 1.26 -17.27
N GLU A 357 -5.42 0.08 -17.18
CA GLU A 357 -5.85 -0.72 -18.33
C GLU A 357 -6.82 0.04 -19.23
N THR A 358 -7.82 0.72 -18.66
CA THR A 358 -8.80 1.49 -19.44
C THR A 358 -8.18 2.63 -20.25
N GLN A 359 -6.96 3.06 -19.90
CA GLN A 359 -6.25 4.13 -20.59
C GLN A 359 -5.34 3.63 -21.72
N LEU A 360 -5.08 2.33 -21.85
CA LEU A 360 -4.24 1.77 -22.92
C LEU A 360 -4.81 1.95 -24.33
N HIS A 361 -6.10 2.23 -24.44
CA HIS A 361 -6.86 2.32 -25.69
C HIS A 361 -7.24 3.76 -26.09
N ARG A 362 -6.72 4.76 -25.36
CA ARG A 362 -6.84 6.18 -25.69
C ARG A 362 -5.56 6.66 -26.36
#